data_AF-A0A9P3L2A5-F1
#
_entry.id   AF-A0A9P3L2A5-F1
#
_cell.length_a   1.000
_cell.length_b   1.000
_cell.length_c   1.000
_cell.angle_alpha   90.00
_cell.angle_beta   90.00
_cell.angle_gamma   90.00
#
_symmetry.space_group_name_H-M   'P 1'
#
loop_
_entity.id
_entity.type
_entity.pdbx_description
1 polymer ?
#
loop_
_entity_poly.entity_id
_entity_poly.type
_entity_poly.pdbx_seq_one_letter_code
_entity_poly.pdbx_strand_id
1 'polypeptide(L)'
;MDWSTKRQLWDLDISINGQKTLLQAHFIIGGTGFFDYNNPRATTIPGLENFKGTVAHPQFWPGDLDYTDKNVVIVGSGATAITILPIVAQKASQTTMLQRSPTYIMSMSMHSTLDTWIRRLFPGYLGYRIIAWRFTILAWLFFYFSQFFPNAARKALENATTAELPSGMKYDPDFKPS
;
A
#
# COMPACT_ATOMS: atom_id res chain seq x y z
N MET A 1 4.80 11.97 27.98
CA MET A 1 4.55 10.56 28.36
C MET A 1 5.80 10.14 29.06
N ASP A 2 5.67 9.92 30.36
CA ASP A 2 6.81 9.87 31.25
C ASP A 2 6.63 8.70 32.21
N TRP A 3 7.63 7.83 32.29
CA TRP A 3 7.60 6.67 33.17
C TRP A 3 8.15 7.04 34.55
N SER A 4 7.43 6.65 35.60
CA SER A 4 7.90 6.78 36.98
C SER A 4 8.32 5.42 37.54
N THR A 5 9.62 5.16 37.62
CA THR A 5 10.15 3.92 38.22
C THR A 5 9.75 3.75 39.69
N LYS A 6 9.64 4.84 40.46
CA LYS A 6 9.23 4.76 41.87
C LYS A 6 7.78 4.31 42.04
N ARG A 7 6.88 4.79 41.17
CA ARG A 7 5.44 4.49 41.23
C ARG A 7 5.03 3.30 40.35
N GLN A 8 5.89 2.86 39.44
CA GLN A 8 5.57 1.87 38.40
C GLN A 8 4.34 2.28 37.58
N LEU A 9 4.27 3.58 37.24
CA LEU A 9 3.19 4.21 36.50
C LEU A 9 3.73 5.09 35.39
N TRP A 10 3.01 5.12 34.27
CA TRP A 10 3.13 6.11 33.22
C TRP A 10 2.26 7.31 33.57
N ASP A 11 2.81 8.51 33.44
CA ASP A 11 2.07 9.76 33.40
C ASP A 11 1.88 10.19 31.94
N LEU A 12 0.64 10.47 31.58
CA LEU A 12 0.19 10.82 30.23
C LEU A 12 -0.45 12.20 30.25
N ASP A 13 0.24 13.18 29.68
CA ASP A 13 -0.36 14.46 29.35
C ASP A 13 -1.22 14.30 28.10
N ILE A 14 -2.54 14.32 28.29
CA ILE A 14 -3.50 14.24 27.20
C ILE A 14 -4.27 15.56 27.05
N SER A 15 -4.63 15.88 25.82
CA SER A 15 -5.52 17.01 25.51
C SER A 15 -6.86 16.47 25.05
N ILE A 16 -7.92 16.71 25.82
CA ILE A 16 -9.30 16.39 25.45
C ILE A 16 -10.02 17.71 25.24
N ASN A 17 -10.48 17.98 24.02
CA ASN A 17 -11.17 19.22 23.67
C ASN A 17 -10.40 20.51 24.07
N GLY A 18 -9.07 20.47 23.96
CA GLY A 18 -8.19 21.59 24.33
C GLY A 18 -7.87 21.70 25.83
N GLN A 19 -8.51 20.91 26.69
CA GLN A 19 -8.16 20.83 28.11
C GLN A 19 -7.08 19.78 28.35
N LYS A 20 -5.99 20.21 29.00
CA LYS A 20 -4.92 19.33 29.43
C LYS A 20 -5.36 18.55 30.67
N THR A 21 -5.26 17.23 30.59
CA THR A 21 -5.54 16.30 31.70
C THR A 21 -4.35 15.37 31.86
N LEU A 22 -3.99 15.10 33.12
CA LEU A 22 -2.99 14.09 33.45
C LEU A 22 -3.70 12.75 33.70
N LEU A 23 -3.37 11.72 32.93
CA LEU A 23 -3.78 10.35 33.21
C LEU A 23 -2.61 9.52 33.70
N GLN A 24 -2.90 8.56 34.56
CA GLN A 24 -1.92 7.61 35.09
C GLN A 24 -2.31 6.18 34.72
N ALA A 25 -1.35 5.40 34.24
CA ALA A 25 -1.59 4.03 33.81
C ALA A 25 -0.39 3.11 34.10
N HIS A 26 -0.66 1.84 34.38
CA HIS A 26 0.40 0.83 34.50
C HIS A 26 0.92 0.36 33.14
N PHE A 27 0.04 0.30 32.15
CA PHE A 27 0.34 -0.16 30.80
C PHE A 27 -0.20 0.82 29.77
N ILE A 28 0.55 0.94 28.66
CA ILE A 28 0.14 1.72 27.48
C ILE A 28 0.22 0.78 26.29
N ILE A 29 -0.90 0.68 25.56
CA ILE A 29 -0.98 -0.10 24.33
C ILE A 29 -1.23 0.90 23.19
N GLY A 30 -0.21 1.10 22.35
CA GLY A 30 -0.27 2.04 21.24
C GLY A 30 -0.98 1.46 20.02
N GLY A 31 -2.16 1.98 19.70
CA GLY A 31 -2.91 1.70 18.47
C GLY A 31 -2.89 2.87 17.48
N THR A 32 -1.83 3.67 17.47
CA THR A 32 -1.78 4.99 16.80
C THR A 32 -1.61 4.93 15.28
N GLY A 33 -1.47 3.74 14.70
CA GLY A 33 -1.10 3.59 13.29
C GLY A 33 0.33 4.06 13.00
N PHE A 34 0.67 4.16 11.71
CA PHE A 34 2.02 4.50 11.25
C PHE A 34 2.06 5.76 10.35
N PHE A 35 0.91 6.38 10.10
CA PHE A 35 0.81 7.61 9.31
C PHE A 35 0.66 8.82 10.22
N ASP A 36 1.22 9.96 9.81
CA ASP A 36 0.77 11.26 10.31
C ASP A 36 -0.59 11.53 9.65
N TYR A 37 -1.66 11.57 10.43
CA TYR A 37 -3.02 11.77 9.92
C TYR A 37 -3.34 13.24 9.62
N ASN A 38 -2.54 14.18 10.13
CA ASN A 38 -2.77 15.61 9.98
C ASN A 38 -1.94 16.19 8.82
N ASN A 39 -0.72 15.69 8.63
CA ASN A 39 0.18 16.20 7.60
C ASN A 39 0.55 15.08 6.63
N PRO A 40 0.39 15.32 5.31
CA PRO A 40 0.89 14.38 4.33
C PRO A 40 2.42 14.48 4.27
N ARG A 41 3.06 13.42 3.76
CA ARG A 41 4.50 13.46 3.55
C ARG A 41 4.86 14.58 2.58
N ALA A 42 5.63 15.56 3.07
CA ALA A 42 6.06 16.71 2.28
C ALA A 42 6.77 16.24 0.99
N THR A 43 6.26 16.69 -0.15
CA THR A 43 6.82 16.42 -1.47
C THR A 43 6.88 17.73 -2.24
N THR A 44 8.08 18.22 -2.51
CA THR A 44 8.29 19.44 -3.28
C THR A 44 8.36 19.10 -4.76
N ILE A 45 7.37 19.56 -5.52
CA ILE A 45 7.37 19.49 -6.99
C ILE A 45 7.54 20.93 -7.50
N PRO A 46 8.70 21.27 -8.09
CA PRO A 46 8.94 22.63 -8.57
C PRO A 46 7.88 23.07 -9.57
N GLY A 47 7.29 24.26 -9.36
CA GLY A 47 6.30 24.83 -10.25
C GLY A 47 4.88 24.29 -10.06
N LEU A 48 4.64 23.36 -9.14
CA LEU A 48 3.31 22.81 -8.88
C LEU A 48 2.31 23.89 -8.45
N GLU A 49 2.77 24.92 -7.76
CA GLU A 49 1.97 26.09 -7.38
C GLU A 49 1.42 26.88 -8.59
N ASN A 50 2.02 26.72 -9.76
CA ASN A 50 1.56 27.34 -11.00
C ASN A 50 0.55 26.46 -11.76
N PHE A 51 0.36 25.21 -11.34
CA PHE A 51 -0.58 24.30 -11.96
C PHE A 51 -2.00 24.82 -11.79
N LYS A 52 -2.71 24.98 -12.91
CA LYS A 52 -4.08 25.54 -12.93
C LYS A 52 -5.17 24.48 -12.73
N GLY A 53 -4.80 23.20 -12.72
CA GLY A 53 -5.71 22.11 -12.42
C GLY A 53 -5.79 21.81 -10.92
N THR A 54 -6.61 20.81 -10.58
CA THR A 54 -6.77 20.37 -9.20
C THR A 54 -5.59 19.49 -8.78
N VAL A 55 -4.99 19.79 -7.63
CA VAL A 55 -4.01 18.92 -6.97
C VAL A 55 -4.73 18.19 -5.82
N ALA A 56 -4.79 16.87 -5.90
CA ALA A 56 -5.40 16.03 -4.88
C ALA A 56 -4.36 15.10 -4.25
N HIS A 57 -4.22 15.14 -2.92
CA HIS A 57 -3.35 14.22 -2.19
C HIS A 57 -4.17 13.01 -1.70
N PRO A 58 -3.76 11.75 -1.96
CA PRO A 58 -4.55 10.56 -1.61
C PRO A 58 -4.98 10.44 -0.15
N GLN A 59 -4.18 10.99 0.78
CA GLN A 59 -4.50 11.01 2.20
C GLN A 59 -5.72 11.91 2.54
N PHE A 60 -5.94 12.96 1.76
CA PHE A 60 -7.01 13.94 1.95
C PHE A 60 -7.83 14.04 0.67
N TRP A 61 -8.31 12.90 0.19
CA TRP A 61 -9.02 12.82 -1.09
C TRP A 61 -10.28 13.71 -1.06
N PRO A 62 -10.43 14.67 -1.98
CA PRO A 62 -11.63 15.50 -2.01
C PRO A 62 -12.85 14.65 -2.41
N GLY A 63 -13.89 14.66 -1.58
CA GLY A 63 -15.08 13.83 -1.79
C GLY A 63 -15.90 14.21 -3.03
N ASP A 64 -15.74 15.44 -3.51
CA ASP A 64 -16.38 16.03 -4.68
C ASP A 64 -15.46 16.09 -5.91
N LEU A 65 -14.30 15.42 -5.88
CA LEU A 65 -13.38 15.40 -7.00
C LEU A 65 -13.96 14.65 -8.21
N ASP A 66 -14.46 15.40 -9.19
CA ASP A 66 -14.82 14.85 -10.49
C ASP A 66 -13.63 14.92 -11.47
N TYR A 67 -13.24 13.74 -11.96
CA TYR A 67 -12.16 13.54 -12.91
C TYR A 67 -12.66 12.94 -14.24
N THR A 68 -13.97 12.90 -14.45
CA THR A 68 -14.60 12.43 -15.70
C THR A 68 -14.14 13.27 -16.89
N ASP A 69 -13.74 12.62 -17.98
CA ASP A 69 -13.25 13.25 -19.22
C ASP A 69 -12.04 14.18 -19.06
N LYS A 70 -11.37 14.17 -17.89
CA LYS A 70 -10.16 14.96 -17.65
C LYS A 70 -8.88 14.20 -18.01
N ASN A 71 -7.80 14.95 -18.24
CA ASN A 71 -6.45 14.41 -18.27
C ASN A 71 -5.87 14.40 -16.86
N VAL A 72 -5.55 13.21 -16.35
CA VAL A 72 -5.11 13.01 -14.97
C VAL A 72 -3.70 12.45 -14.93
N VAL A 73 -2.84 13.06 -14.12
CA VAL A 73 -1.50 12.55 -13.82
C VAL A 73 -1.48 12.04 -12.38
N ILE A 74 -1.17 10.75 -12.20
CA ILE A 74 -0.96 10.13 -10.89
C ILE A 74 0.55 10.08 -10.64
N VAL A 75 1.01 10.80 -9.62
CA VAL A 75 2.44 10.83 -9.25
C VAL A 75 2.72 9.76 -8.20
N GLY A 76 3.49 8.74 -8.58
CA GLY A 76 3.87 7.63 -7.71
C GLY A 76 3.61 6.26 -8.32
N SER A 77 4.24 5.23 -7.75
CA SER A 77 4.19 3.84 -8.21
C SER A 77 3.86 2.84 -7.10
N GLY A 78 3.68 3.31 -5.86
CA GLY A 78 3.38 2.44 -4.72
C GLY A 78 1.95 1.89 -4.73
N ALA A 79 1.62 1.10 -3.70
CA ALA A 79 0.32 0.45 -3.57
C ALA A 79 -0.87 1.41 -3.76
N THR A 80 -0.81 2.61 -3.17
CA THR A 80 -1.84 3.65 -3.33
C THR A 80 -2.06 4.04 -4.79
N ALA A 81 -0.98 4.23 -5.57
CA ALA A 81 -1.10 4.56 -6.99
C ALA A 81 -1.69 3.39 -7.79
N ILE A 82 -1.26 2.16 -7.51
CA ILE A 82 -1.77 0.93 -8.15
C ILE A 82 -3.26 0.72 -7.87
N THR A 83 -3.76 1.12 -6.69
CA THR A 83 -5.19 1.05 -6.37
C THR A 83 -6.00 2.18 -7.03
N ILE A 84 -5.45 3.39 -7.11
CA ILE A 84 -6.16 4.55 -7.69
C ILE A 84 -6.22 4.48 -9.21
N LEU A 85 -5.12 4.11 -9.86
CA LEU A 85 -4.96 4.09 -11.32
C LEU A 85 -6.11 3.41 -12.06
N PRO A 86 -6.50 2.15 -11.76
CA PRO A 86 -7.57 1.47 -12.50
C PRO A 86 -8.95 2.12 -12.30
N ILE A 87 -9.19 2.81 -11.18
CA ILE A 87 -10.46 3.49 -10.91
C ILE A 87 -10.52 4.85 -11.62
N VAL A 88 -9.40 5.55 -11.69
CA VAL A 88 -9.28 6.81 -12.43
C VAL A 88 -9.38 6.57 -13.93
N ALA A 89 -8.66 5.57 -14.43
CA ALA A 89 -8.61 5.21 -15.86
C ALA A 89 -9.97 4.80 -16.45
N GLN A 90 -10.94 4.42 -15.61
CA GLN A 90 -12.31 4.10 -16.06
C GLN A 90 -13.14 5.33 -16.44
N LYS A 91 -12.83 6.52 -15.91
CA LYS A 91 -13.64 7.75 -16.13
C LYS A 91 -12.87 8.90 -16.76
N ALA A 92 -11.56 8.99 -16.52
CA ALA A 92 -10.73 10.03 -17.10
C ALA A 92 -10.56 9.84 -18.61
N SER A 93 -10.47 10.94 -19.37
CA SER A 93 -10.19 10.86 -20.81
C SER A 93 -8.79 10.33 -21.09
N GLN A 94 -7.82 10.67 -20.23
CA GLN A 94 -6.46 10.16 -20.30
C GLN A 94 -5.88 10.07 -18.89
N THR A 95 -5.25 8.95 -18.57
CA THR A 95 -4.56 8.77 -17.28
C THR A 95 -3.09 8.46 -17.53
N THR A 96 -2.21 9.20 -16.86
CA THR A 96 -0.76 9.01 -16.91
C THR A 96 -0.24 8.72 -15.51
N MET A 97 0.47 7.60 -15.34
CA MET A 97 1.18 7.32 -14.09
C MET A 97 2.64 7.78 -14.22
N LEU A 98 3.03 8.78 -13.44
CA LEU A 98 4.40 9.26 -13.37
C LEU A 98 5.17 8.50 -12.28
N GLN A 99 6.14 7.69 -12.69
CA GLN A 99 6.92 6.83 -11.80
C GLN A 99 8.38 7.28 -11.75
N ARG A 100 8.91 7.52 -10.55
CA ARG A 100 10.38 7.70 -10.36
C ARG A 100 11.10 6.36 -10.29
N SER A 101 10.48 5.39 -9.63
CA SER A 101 11.01 4.05 -9.45
C SER A 101 9.87 3.08 -9.79
N PRO A 102 9.95 2.36 -10.91
CA PRO A 102 8.90 1.44 -11.33
C PRO A 102 8.68 0.33 -10.31
N THR A 103 7.43 -0.10 -10.16
CA THR A 103 7.02 -1.19 -9.26
C THR A 103 6.60 -2.39 -10.08
N TYR A 104 7.14 -3.56 -9.74
CA TYR A 104 6.69 -4.82 -10.33
C TYR A 104 5.36 -5.23 -9.70
N ILE A 105 4.42 -5.63 -10.55
CA ILE A 105 3.08 -6.05 -10.15
C ILE A 105 2.94 -7.54 -10.45
N MET A 106 2.31 -8.27 -9.54
CA MET A 106 1.94 -9.67 -9.74
C MET A 106 0.48 -9.81 -9.31
N SER A 107 -0.35 -10.44 -10.15
CA SER A 107 -1.68 -10.81 -9.72
C SER A 107 -1.60 -12.00 -8.76
N MET A 108 -2.42 -11.99 -7.71
CA MET A 108 -2.56 -13.13 -6.82
C MET A 108 -4.04 -13.48 -6.70
N SER A 109 -4.36 -14.77 -6.82
CA SER A 109 -5.72 -15.23 -6.58
C SER A 109 -6.09 -15.04 -5.11
N MET A 110 -7.19 -14.34 -4.86
CA MET A 110 -7.79 -14.22 -3.54
C MET A 110 -8.33 -15.57 -3.02
N HIS A 111 -8.63 -16.50 -3.93
CA HIS A 111 -9.15 -17.83 -3.61
C HIS A 111 -8.15 -18.90 -3.98
N SER A 112 -7.69 -19.66 -2.98
CA SER A 112 -6.85 -20.83 -3.19
C SER A 112 -7.67 -22.10 -2.92
N THR A 113 -7.69 -23.00 -3.90
CA THR A 113 -8.26 -24.34 -3.74
C THR A 113 -7.56 -25.08 -2.59
N LEU A 114 -6.24 -24.93 -2.45
CA LEU A 114 -5.48 -25.50 -1.34
C LEU A 114 -5.95 -24.97 0.02
N ASP A 115 -6.16 -23.66 0.16
CA ASP A 115 -6.65 -23.08 1.42
C ASP A 115 -8.04 -23.58 1.77
N THR A 116 -8.88 -23.83 0.75
CA THR A 116 -10.21 -24.43 0.93
C THR A 116 -10.09 -25.86 1.46
N TRP A 117 -9.18 -26.67 0.91
CA TRP A 117 -8.91 -28.01 1.40
C TRP A 117 -8.33 -28.01 2.82
N ILE A 118 -7.41 -27.10 3.14
CA ILE A 118 -6.84 -26.98 4.49
C ILE A 118 -7.95 -26.66 5.50
N ARG A 119 -8.84 -25.72 5.19
CA ARG A 119 -10.00 -25.41 6.05
C ARG A 119 -10.95 -26.59 6.22
N ARG A 120 -11.07 -27.46 5.21
CA ARG A 120 -11.94 -28.64 5.25
C ARG A 120 -11.33 -29.80 6.04
N LEU A 121 -10.00 -29.96 5.99
CA LEU A 121 -9.29 -31.10 6.59
C LEU A 121 -8.85 -30.85 8.05
N PHE A 122 -8.69 -29.60 8.47
CA PHE A 122 -8.16 -29.26 9.79
C PHE A 122 -9.16 -28.47 10.64
N PRO A 123 -9.14 -28.65 11.99
CA PRO A 123 -9.88 -27.79 12.92
C PRO A 123 -9.52 -26.31 12.73
N GLY A 124 -10.49 -25.41 12.93
CA GLY A 124 -10.40 -24.00 12.54
C GLY A 124 -9.09 -23.29 12.94
N TYR A 125 -8.63 -23.46 14.19
CA TYR A 125 -7.38 -22.86 14.66
C TYR A 125 -6.14 -23.41 13.93
N LEU A 126 -6.06 -24.73 13.73
CA LEU A 126 -4.94 -25.36 13.04
C LEU A 126 -4.96 -25.02 11.55
N GLY A 127 -6.12 -25.08 10.91
CA GLY A 127 -6.29 -24.69 9.51
C GLY A 127 -5.88 -23.23 9.28
N TYR A 128 -6.33 -22.31 10.14
CA TYR A 128 -5.90 -20.91 10.10
C TYR A 128 -4.40 -20.77 10.25
N ARG A 129 -3.77 -21.44 11.24
CA ARG A 129 -2.32 -21.36 11.45
C ARG A 129 -1.53 -21.91 10.27
N ILE A 130 -1.95 -23.03 9.68
CA ILE A 130 -1.29 -23.60 8.51
C ILE A 130 -1.34 -22.62 7.34
N ILE A 131 -2.51 -22.02 7.09
CA ILE A 131 -2.68 -21.02 6.02
C ILE A 131 -1.82 -19.78 6.30
N ALA A 132 -1.82 -19.28 7.53
CA ALA A 132 -1.01 -18.13 7.93
C ALA A 132 0.49 -18.42 7.74
N TRP A 133 0.98 -19.56 8.22
CA TRP A 133 2.37 -19.98 8.01
C TRP A 133 2.72 -20.12 6.53
N ARG A 134 1.81 -20.70 5.73
CA ARG A 134 2.00 -20.81 4.28
C ARG A 134 2.24 -19.43 3.66
N PHE A 135 1.35 -18.46 3.89
CA PHE A 135 1.51 -17.11 3.33
C PHE A 135 2.77 -16.41 3.84
N THR A 136 3.08 -16.52 5.13
CA THR A 136 4.29 -15.93 5.71
C THR A 136 5.56 -16.54 5.12
N ILE A 137 5.63 -17.88 5.03
CA ILE A 137 6.79 -18.59 4.47
C ILE A 137 6.94 -18.27 2.98
N LEU A 138 5.86 -18.27 2.21
CA LEU A 138 5.92 -17.95 0.78
C LEU A 138 6.38 -16.50 0.54
N ALA A 139 5.85 -15.53 1.30
CA ALA A 139 6.28 -14.14 1.22
C ALA A 139 7.76 -13.99 1.60
N TRP A 140 8.20 -14.68 2.66
CA TRP A 140 9.59 -14.71 3.10
C TRP A 140 10.50 -15.30 2.03
N LEU A 141 10.18 -16.49 1.49
CA LEU A 141 10.93 -17.12 0.41
C LEU A 141 11.01 -16.23 -0.83
N PHE A 142 9.89 -15.59 -1.21
CA PHE A 142 9.87 -14.68 -2.35
C PHE A 142 10.73 -13.42 -2.14
N PHE A 143 10.72 -12.86 -0.92
CA PHE A 143 11.58 -11.74 -0.56
C PHE A 143 13.06 -12.12 -0.69
N TYR A 144 13.49 -13.25 -0.10
CA TYR A 144 14.88 -13.69 -0.18
C TYR A 144 15.27 -14.11 -1.60
N PHE A 145 14.37 -14.74 -2.35
CA PHE A 145 14.57 -15.01 -3.77
C PHE A 145 14.83 -13.72 -4.56
N SER A 146 14.06 -12.67 -4.29
CA SER A 146 14.24 -11.36 -4.93
C SER A 146 15.55 -10.68 -4.54
N GLN A 147 16.01 -10.84 -3.30
CA GLN A 147 17.29 -10.29 -2.83
C GLN A 147 18.50 -11.04 -3.40
N PHE A 148 18.47 -12.38 -3.40
CA PHE A 148 19.60 -13.21 -3.84
C PHE A 148 19.66 -13.41 -5.36
N PHE A 149 18.51 -13.40 -6.04
CA PHE A 149 18.40 -13.66 -7.48
C PHE A 149 17.58 -12.58 -8.20
N PRO A 150 17.99 -11.29 -8.14
CA PRO A 150 17.17 -10.17 -8.61
C PRO A 150 16.82 -10.25 -10.11
N ASN A 151 17.75 -10.72 -10.95
CA ASN A 151 17.50 -10.88 -12.39
C ASN A 151 16.50 -12.01 -12.69
N ALA A 152 16.55 -13.10 -11.92
CA ALA A 152 15.61 -14.20 -12.08
C ALA A 152 14.21 -13.80 -11.59
N ALA A 153 14.14 -13.10 -10.45
CA ALA A 153 12.89 -12.56 -9.91
C ALA A 153 12.24 -11.57 -10.88
N ARG A 154 13.03 -10.63 -11.43
CA ARG A 154 12.59 -9.71 -12.49
C ARG A 154 11.99 -10.48 -13.66
N LYS A 155 12.72 -11.44 -14.23
CA LYS A 155 12.25 -12.22 -15.39
C LYS A 155 10.97 -13.01 -15.08
N ALA A 156 10.85 -13.55 -13.86
CA ALA A 156 9.64 -14.25 -13.45
C ALA A 156 8.42 -13.31 -13.40
N LEU A 157 8.60 -12.10 -12.86
CA LEU A 157 7.56 -11.06 -12.81
C LEU A 157 7.18 -10.54 -14.20
N GLU A 158 8.17 -10.32 -15.07
CA GLU A 158 7.98 -9.93 -16.47
C GLU A 158 7.17 -10.98 -17.25
N ASN A 159 7.53 -12.26 -17.11
CA ASN A 159 6.82 -13.35 -17.76
C ASN A 159 5.38 -13.48 -17.24
N ALA A 160 5.18 -13.36 -15.93
CA ALA A 160 3.85 -13.42 -15.32
C ALA A 160 2.96 -12.27 -15.84
N THR A 161 3.50 -11.04 -15.87
CA THR A 161 2.79 -9.87 -16.41
C THR A 161 2.45 -10.09 -17.89
N THR A 162 3.42 -10.53 -18.70
CA THR A 162 3.23 -10.76 -20.14
C THR A 162 2.13 -11.78 -20.42
N ALA A 163 2.01 -12.82 -19.59
CA ALA A 163 0.98 -13.85 -19.73
C ALA A 163 -0.44 -13.31 -19.45
N GLU A 164 -0.56 -12.20 -18.72
CA GLU A 164 -1.85 -11.56 -18.38
C GLU A 164 -2.22 -10.42 -19.34
N LEU A 165 -1.31 -10.00 -20.23
CA LEU A 165 -1.58 -8.93 -21.17
C LEU A 165 -2.62 -9.36 -22.22
N PRO A 166 -3.49 -8.44 -22.67
CA PRO A 166 -4.38 -8.68 -23.80
C PRO A 166 -3.62 -9.15 -25.05
N SER A 167 -4.27 -9.98 -25.86
CA SER A 167 -3.67 -10.48 -27.10
C SER A 167 -3.20 -9.33 -28.00
N GLY A 168 -1.93 -9.36 -28.41
CA GLY A 168 -1.31 -8.33 -29.25
C GLY A 168 -0.65 -7.17 -28.51
N MET A 169 -0.85 -7.04 -27.20
CA MET A 169 -0.14 -6.04 -26.37
C MET A 169 1.27 -6.54 -26.04
N LYS A 170 2.28 -5.69 -26.27
CA LYS A 170 3.68 -6.01 -25.96
C LYS A 170 4.01 -5.53 -24.55
N TYR A 171 4.95 -6.22 -23.91
CA TYR A 171 5.50 -5.80 -22.62
C TYR A 171 6.32 -4.50 -22.75
N ASP A 172 7.14 -4.39 -23.80
CA ASP A 172 7.91 -3.19 -24.14
C ASP A 172 7.11 -2.35 -25.16
N PRO A 173 6.94 -1.03 -24.96
CA PRO A 173 7.57 -0.19 -23.93
C PRO A 173 6.76 0.00 -22.66
N ASP A 174 5.46 -0.29 -22.67
CA ASP A 174 4.51 0.25 -21.70
C ASP A 174 4.62 -0.36 -20.29
N PHE A 175 5.14 -1.60 -20.18
CA PHE A 175 5.25 -2.32 -18.91
C PHE A 175 6.69 -2.51 -18.46
N LYS A 176 7.68 -2.10 -19.25
CA LYS A 176 9.08 -2.26 -18.92
C LYS A 176 9.54 -1.15 -17.97
N PRO A 177 9.95 -1.49 -16.74
CA PRO A 177 10.64 -0.57 -15.83
C PRO A 177 11.84 0.08 -16.52
N SER A 178 11.82 1.40 -16.74
CA SER A 178 12.99 2.17 -17.21
C SER A 178 14.01 2.37 -16.09
#